data_AF-D3F3V4-F1
#
_entry.id   AF-D3F3V4-F1
#
_cell.length_a   1.000
_cell.length_b   1.000
_cell.length_c   1.000
_cell.angle_alpha   90.00
_cell.angle_beta   90.00
_cell.angle_gamma   90.00
#
_symmetry.space_group_name_H-M   'P 1'
#
loop_
_entity.id
_entity.type
_entity.pdbx_description
1 polymer ?
#
loop_
_entity_poly.entity_id
_entity_poly.type
_entity_poly.pdbx_seq_one_letter_code
_entity_poly.pdbx_strand_id
1 'polypeptide(L)'
;MSALARLADELRAERSLLADALVAPPADEPHTTRAAAGSRARRAPEEYALVLAAVREGYLLHYGEGRVVQPDDPDLALLGGDRLYALGLARLAALGDLDAVAELADLISLCAQAHADAADGRTDAAELADAAWASAAAAIGDGSTDAHARAKERARAGEVDAAAALRDAAGVPDRP
;
A
#
# COMPACT_ATOMS: atom_id res chain seq x y z
N MET A 1 1.15 13.12 15.28
CA MET A 1 1.16 13.57 13.86
C MET A 1 0.72 12.37 13.03
N SER A 2 -0.13 12.54 12.02
CA SER A 2 -0.53 11.42 11.15
C SER A 2 0.63 10.98 10.24
N ALA A 3 0.58 9.76 9.72
CA ALA A 3 1.60 9.26 8.80
C ALA A 3 1.66 10.09 7.50
N LEU A 4 0.49 10.49 6.98
CA LEU A 4 0.41 11.38 5.81
C LEU A 4 0.95 12.79 6.09
N ALA A 5 0.72 13.34 7.29
CA ALA A 5 1.29 14.63 7.66
C ALA A 5 2.82 14.56 7.73
N ARG A 6 3.36 13.49 8.30
CA ARG A 6 4.81 13.24 8.32
C ARG A 6 5.38 13.08 6.92
N LEU A 7 4.71 12.33 6.04
CA LEU A 7 5.13 12.17 4.64
C LEU A 7 5.20 13.52 3.92
N ALA A 8 4.18 14.36 4.08
CA ALA A 8 4.17 15.68 3.48
C ALA A 8 5.33 16.56 3.97
N ASP A 9 5.64 16.52 5.27
CA ASP A 9 6.77 17.28 5.84
C ASP A 9 8.12 16.79 5.30
N GLU A 10 8.32 15.48 5.14
CA GLU A 10 9.52 14.92 4.53
C GLU A 10 9.66 15.34 3.06
N LEU A 11 8.58 15.26 2.27
CA LEU A 11 8.58 15.69 0.87
C LEU A 11 8.87 17.19 0.71
N ARG A 12 8.37 18.04 1.62
CA ARG A 12 8.71 19.48 1.68
C ARG A 12 10.19 19.68 1.98
N ALA A 13 10.73 18.93 2.94
CA ALA A 13 12.12 19.05 3.35
C ALA A 13 13.10 18.65 2.23
N GLU A 14 12.73 17.67 1.40
CA GLU A 14 13.50 17.25 0.23
C GLU A 14 13.56 18.31 -0.89
N ARG A 15 12.65 19.30 -0.89
CA ARG A 15 12.51 20.32 -1.94
C ARG A 15 12.41 19.72 -3.35
N SER A 16 11.73 18.58 -3.46
CA SER A 16 11.46 17.92 -4.73
C SER A 16 10.33 18.62 -5.49
N LEU A 17 10.15 18.30 -6.78
CA LEU A 17 9.00 18.77 -7.57
C LEU A 17 7.65 18.33 -6.98
N LEU A 18 7.63 17.25 -6.20
CA LEU A 18 6.42 16.80 -5.50
C LEU A 18 6.00 17.75 -4.38
N ALA A 19 6.94 18.55 -3.84
CA ALA A 19 6.64 19.49 -2.74
C ALA A 19 5.65 20.58 -3.17
N ASP A 20 5.72 21.00 -4.43
CA ASP A 20 4.83 22.02 -5.01
C ASP A 20 3.40 21.48 -5.24
N ALA A 21 3.26 20.15 -5.27
CA ALA A 21 2.01 19.43 -5.49
C ALA A 21 1.35 18.96 -4.18
N LEU A 22 1.84 19.42 -3.02
CA LEU A 22 1.30 18.97 -1.73
C LEU A 22 0.03 19.71 -1.33
N VAL A 23 -0.98 18.94 -0.93
CA VAL A 23 -2.21 19.46 -0.31
C VAL A 23 -2.26 19.15 1.18
N ALA A 24 -3.32 19.61 1.85
CA ALA A 24 -3.50 19.35 3.28
C ALA A 24 -3.72 17.84 3.52
N PRO A 25 -2.89 17.19 4.37
CA PRO A 25 -2.99 15.76 4.60
C PRO A 25 -4.32 15.43 5.31
N PRO A 26 -5.09 14.43 4.83
CA PRO A 26 -6.22 13.92 5.57
C PRO A 26 -5.76 13.09 6.79
N ALA A 27 -6.74 12.58 7.54
CA ALA A 27 -6.48 11.62 8.61
C ALA A 27 -5.94 10.29 8.06
N ASP A 28 -5.28 9.52 8.92
CA ASP A 28 -4.78 8.19 8.59
C ASP A 28 -5.92 7.21 8.28
N GLU A 29 -5.65 6.28 7.36
CA GLU A 29 -6.63 5.29 6.91
C GLU A 29 -6.48 3.92 7.63
N PRO A 30 -7.48 3.02 7.56
CA PRO A 30 -7.48 1.76 8.29
C PRO A 30 -6.24 0.87 8.07
N HIS A 31 -5.70 0.80 6.85
CA HIS A 31 -4.54 -0.05 6.55
C HIS A 31 -3.27 0.42 7.28
N THR A 32 -3.02 1.73 7.31
CA THR A 32 -1.88 2.30 8.05
C THR A 32 -1.97 2.01 9.54
N THR A 33 -3.18 2.16 10.11
CA THR A 33 -3.46 1.86 11.52
C THR A 33 -3.28 0.36 11.81
N ARG A 34 -3.75 -0.52 10.91
CA ARG A 34 -3.67 -1.98 11.06
C ARG A 34 -2.22 -2.48 11.07
N ALA A 35 -1.38 -1.96 10.17
CA ALA A 35 0.03 -2.33 10.10
C ALA A 35 0.80 -1.86 11.34
N ALA A 36 0.58 -0.61 11.76
CA ALA A 36 1.26 -0.02 12.92
C ALA A 36 0.90 -0.67 14.25
N ALA A 37 -0.33 -1.16 14.41
CA ALA A 37 -0.79 -1.87 15.60
C ALA A 37 -0.24 -3.30 15.73
N GLY A 38 0.37 -3.83 14.66
CA GLY A 38 0.82 -5.21 14.59
C GLY A 38 2.03 -5.52 15.48
N SER A 39 2.15 -6.79 15.83
CA SER A 39 3.18 -7.34 16.69
C SER A 39 4.61 -7.18 16.16
N ARG A 40 4.80 -7.23 14.84
CA ARG A 40 6.08 -6.96 14.17
C ARG A 40 6.45 -5.47 14.27
N ALA A 41 5.46 -4.60 14.11
CA ALA A 41 5.65 -3.15 14.11
C ALA A 41 5.93 -2.54 15.50
N ARG A 42 5.76 -3.30 16.61
CA ARG A 42 5.85 -2.80 18.00
C ARG A 42 7.07 -1.94 18.33
N ARG A 43 8.21 -2.19 17.70
CA ARG A 43 9.46 -1.43 17.95
C ARG A 43 9.54 -0.12 17.16
N ALA A 44 8.76 0.04 16.10
CA ALA A 44 8.78 1.21 15.23
C ALA A 44 7.41 1.45 14.56
N PRO A 45 6.30 1.55 15.31
CA PRO A 45 4.94 1.54 14.73
C PRO A 45 4.71 2.70 13.75
N GLU A 46 5.30 3.86 14.04
CA GLU A 46 5.23 5.04 13.18
C GLU A 46 5.97 4.86 11.84
N GLU A 47 7.04 4.05 11.79
CA GLU A 47 7.75 3.76 10.53
C GLU A 47 6.90 2.85 9.64
N TYR A 48 6.24 1.83 10.20
CA TYR A 48 5.32 0.98 9.42
C TYR A 48 4.11 1.78 8.93
N ALA A 49 3.55 2.68 9.75
CA ALA A 49 2.48 3.57 9.32
C ALA A 49 2.92 4.45 8.13
N LEU A 50 4.11 5.04 8.22
CA LEU A 50 4.67 5.88 7.16
C LEU A 50 4.95 5.10 5.87
N VAL A 51 5.49 3.88 5.97
CA VAL A 51 5.71 3.00 4.81
C VAL A 51 4.40 2.77 4.05
N LEU A 52 3.35 2.36 4.76
CA LEU A 52 2.05 2.09 4.14
C LEU A 52 1.42 3.37 3.57
N ALA A 53 1.54 4.50 4.28
CA ALA A 53 1.05 5.78 3.80
C ALA A 53 1.74 6.21 2.49
N ALA A 54 3.07 6.13 2.43
CA ALA A 54 3.86 6.46 1.25
C ALA A 54 3.49 5.56 0.07
N VAL A 55 3.45 4.24 0.26
CA VAL A 55 3.13 3.30 -0.82
C VAL A 55 1.69 3.48 -1.29
N ARG A 56 0.74 3.76 -0.38
CA ARG A 56 -0.63 4.02 -0.77
C ARG A 56 -0.76 5.29 -1.59
N GLU A 57 -0.05 6.36 -1.21
CA GLU A 57 0.04 7.56 -2.07
C GLU A 57 0.64 7.22 -3.43
N GLY A 58 1.71 6.41 -3.48
CA GLY A 58 2.30 5.99 -4.75
C GLY A 58 1.32 5.20 -5.62
N TYR A 59 0.57 4.27 -5.03
CA TYR A 59 -0.49 3.52 -5.72
C TYR A 59 -1.58 4.44 -6.27
N LEU A 60 -2.01 5.44 -5.50
CA LEU A 60 -3.02 6.39 -5.94
C LEU A 60 -2.51 7.28 -7.07
N LEU A 61 -1.24 7.69 -7.06
CA LEU A 61 -0.65 8.42 -8.18
C LEU A 61 -0.61 7.59 -9.47
N HIS A 62 -0.48 6.27 -9.37
CA HIS A 62 -0.50 5.36 -10.52
C HIS A 62 -1.91 5.08 -11.05
N TYR A 63 -2.91 4.96 -10.17
CA TYR A 63 -4.20 4.35 -10.52
C TYR A 63 -5.43 5.13 -10.07
N GLY A 64 -5.27 6.33 -9.50
CA GLY A 64 -6.38 7.12 -8.99
C GLY A 64 -5.96 8.55 -8.67
N GLU A 65 -6.47 9.09 -7.57
CA GLU A 65 -6.15 10.44 -7.10
C GLU A 65 -5.36 10.37 -5.79
N GLY A 66 -4.16 10.94 -5.78
CA GLY A 66 -3.36 11.09 -4.57
C GLY A 66 -4.10 11.91 -3.51
N ARG A 67 -3.89 11.58 -2.23
CA ARG A 67 -4.58 12.24 -1.12
C ARG A 67 -3.80 13.42 -0.55
N VAL A 68 -2.48 13.37 -0.64
CA VAL A 68 -1.59 14.45 -0.18
C VAL A 68 -0.66 14.95 -1.28
N VAL A 69 -0.35 14.12 -2.28
CA VAL A 69 0.43 14.50 -3.46
C VAL A 69 -0.52 14.56 -4.66
N GLN A 70 -0.75 15.75 -5.22
CA GLN A 70 -1.70 15.98 -6.32
C GLN A 70 -1.03 16.81 -7.44
N PRO A 71 -0.13 16.20 -8.23
CA PRO A 71 0.50 16.90 -9.34
C PRO A 71 -0.47 17.02 -10.52
N ASP A 72 -0.47 18.17 -11.20
CA ASP A 72 -1.30 18.37 -12.40
C ASP A 72 -0.76 17.62 -13.64
N ASP A 73 0.53 17.27 -13.62
CA ASP A 73 1.21 16.57 -14.72
C ASP A 73 1.17 15.05 -14.50
N PRO A 74 0.55 14.26 -15.41
CA PRO A 74 0.47 12.82 -15.29
C PRO A 74 1.84 12.11 -15.34
N ASP A 75 2.83 12.65 -16.05
CA ASP A 75 4.18 12.07 -16.08
C ASP A 75 4.88 12.27 -14.72
N LEU A 76 4.66 13.43 -14.10
CA LEU A 76 5.12 13.68 -12.73
C LEU A 76 4.38 12.81 -11.71
N ALA A 77 3.08 12.56 -11.91
CA ALA A 77 2.33 11.61 -11.08
C ALA A 77 2.95 10.22 -11.13
N LEU A 78 3.25 9.72 -12.34
CA LEU A 78 3.87 8.41 -12.54
C LEU A 78 5.23 8.28 -11.84
N LEU A 79 6.14 9.24 -12.06
CA LEU A 79 7.45 9.26 -11.41
C LEU A 79 7.35 9.48 -9.89
N GLY A 80 6.36 10.26 -9.45
CA GLY A 80 6.04 10.45 -8.04
C GLY A 80 5.59 9.13 -7.40
N GLY A 81 4.77 8.36 -8.11
CA GLY A 81 4.36 7.02 -7.72
C GLY A 81 5.55 6.09 -7.48
N ASP A 82 6.45 6.01 -8.46
CA ASP A 82 7.67 5.19 -8.37
C ASP A 82 8.56 5.61 -7.19
N ARG A 83 8.73 6.92 -6.99
CA ARG A 83 9.52 7.48 -5.89
C ARG A 83 8.95 7.10 -4.52
N LEU A 84 7.62 7.06 -4.38
CA LEU A 84 6.95 6.72 -3.13
C LEU A 84 6.95 5.21 -2.85
N TYR A 85 6.83 4.37 -3.89
CA TYR A 85 7.11 2.93 -3.77
C TYR A 85 8.55 2.66 -3.31
N ALA A 86 9.53 3.31 -3.95
CA ALA A 86 10.92 3.19 -3.58
C ALA A 86 11.18 3.66 -2.13
N LEU A 87 10.50 4.73 -1.67
CA LEU A 87 10.59 5.20 -0.29
C LEU A 87 10.12 4.14 0.70
N GLY A 88 8.95 3.53 0.47
CA GLY A 88 8.40 2.49 1.36
C GLY A 88 9.32 1.27 1.45
N LEU A 89 9.81 0.78 0.32
CA LEU A 89 10.73 -0.36 0.25
C LEU A 89 12.07 -0.05 0.95
N ALA A 90 12.65 1.14 0.70
CA ALA A 90 13.91 1.55 1.32
C ALA A 90 13.79 1.67 2.84
N ARG A 91 12.65 2.14 3.35
CA ARG A 91 12.39 2.25 4.79
C ARG A 91 12.31 0.88 5.47
N LEU A 92 11.56 -0.07 4.91
CA LEU A 92 11.52 -1.44 5.44
C LEU A 92 12.90 -2.12 5.38
N ALA A 93 13.65 -1.92 4.29
CA ALA A 93 15.02 -2.42 4.17
C ALA A 93 15.95 -1.81 5.24
N ALA A 94 15.82 -0.52 5.55
CA ALA A 94 16.58 0.14 6.61
C ALA A 94 16.23 -0.36 8.01
N LEU A 95 14.99 -0.83 8.22
CA LEU A 95 14.58 -1.54 9.44
C LEU A 95 15.13 -2.98 9.51
N GLY A 96 15.68 -3.50 8.41
CA GLY A 96 16.16 -4.88 8.29
C GLY A 96 15.04 -5.91 8.14
N ASP A 97 13.83 -5.48 7.81
CA ASP A 97 12.64 -6.34 7.73
C ASP A 97 12.37 -6.80 6.29
N LEU A 98 13.15 -7.79 5.85
CA LEU A 98 13.07 -8.33 4.50
C LEU A 98 11.75 -9.07 4.22
N ASP A 99 11.14 -9.65 5.25
CA ASP A 99 9.83 -10.31 5.11
C ASP A 99 8.75 -9.27 4.78
N ALA A 100 8.74 -8.13 5.48
CA ALA A 100 7.80 -7.05 5.13
C ALA A 100 8.11 -6.42 3.76
N VAL A 101 9.38 -6.33 3.35
CA VAL A 101 9.74 -5.90 1.98
C VAL A 101 9.10 -6.83 0.95
N ALA A 102 9.16 -8.14 1.16
CA ALA A 102 8.54 -9.12 0.26
C ALA A 102 7.01 -8.97 0.23
N GLU A 103 6.36 -8.79 1.39
CA GLU A 103 4.91 -8.56 1.44
C GLU A 103 4.49 -7.25 0.73
N LEU A 104 5.29 -6.19 0.85
CA LEU A 104 5.03 -4.93 0.17
C LEU A 104 5.22 -5.04 -1.36
N ALA A 105 6.25 -5.76 -1.80
CA ALA A 105 6.49 -6.03 -3.22
C ALA A 105 5.36 -6.87 -3.84
N ASP A 106 4.86 -7.85 -3.09
CA ASP A 106 3.70 -8.65 -3.47
C ASP A 106 2.44 -7.80 -3.62
N LEU A 107 2.18 -6.90 -2.66
CA LEU A 107 1.05 -5.96 -2.74
C LEU A 107 1.11 -5.11 -4.00
N ILE A 108 2.26 -4.45 -4.28
CA ILE A 108 2.43 -3.61 -5.47
C ILE A 108 2.17 -4.42 -6.74
N SER A 109 2.73 -5.64 -6.80
CA SER A 109 2.56 -6.54 -7.95
C SER A 109 1.11 -6.97 -8.15
N LEU A 110 0.40 -7.33 -7.07
CA LEU A 110 -1.01 -7.73 -7.11
C LEU A 110 -1.92 -6.57 -7.54
N CYS A 111 -1.67 -5.36 -7.03
CA CYS A 111 -2.38 -4.17 -7.46
C CYS A 111 -2.18 -3.87 -8.95
N ALA A 112 -0.93 -3.95 -9.43
CA ALA A 112 -0.63 -3.74 -10.85
C ALA A 112 -1.32 -4.79 -11.73
N GLN A 113 -1.29 -6.07 -11.32
CA GLN A 113 -1.99 -7.15 -12.02
C GLN A 113 -3.50 -6.92 -12.04
N ALA A 114 -4.11 -6.55 -10.91
CA ALA A 114 -5.55 -6.30 -10.82
C ALA A 114 -6.01 -5.20 -11.82
N HIS A 115 -5.24 -4.12 -11.93
CA HIS A 115 -5.52 -3.04 -12.89
C HIS A 115 -5.32 -3.47 -14.34
N ALA A 116 -4.30 -4.28 -14.64
CA ALA A 116 -4.11 -4.85 -15.97
C ALA A 116 -5.24 -5.81 -16.36
N ASP A 117 -5.68 -6.68 -15.45
CA ASP A 117 -6.79 -7.61 -15.66
C ASP A 117 -8.13 -6.88 -15.83
N ALA A 118 -8.35 -5.79 -15.10
CA ALA A 118 -9.55 -4.95 -15.26
C ALA A 118 -9.58 -4.20 -16.60
N ALA A 119 -8.43 -3.75 -17.11
CA ALA A 119 -8.35 -3.17 -18.45
C ALA A 119 -8.74 -4.17 -19.54
N ASP A 120 -8.51 -5.47 -19.31
CA ASP A 120 -8.95 -6.58 -20.17
C ASP A 120 -10.37 -7.09 -19.85
N GLY A 121 -11.09 -6.47 -18.90
CA GLY A 121 -12.44 -6.84 -18.50
C GLY A 121 -12.56 -8.15 -17.71
N ARG A 122 -11.46 -8.65 -17.14
CA ARG A 122 -11.42 -9.94 -16.41
C ARG A 122 -11.81 -9.83 -14.94
N THR A 123 -11.66 -8.67 -14.31
CA THR A 123 -11.81 -8.49 -12.85
C THR A 123 -12.16 -7.05 -12.48
N ASP A 124 -12.78 -6.83 -11.32
CA ASP A 124 -12.88 -5.51 -10.69
C ASP A 124 -11.57 -5.17 -9.96
N ALA A 125 -10.79 -4.25 -10.53
CA ALA A 125 -9.51 -3.85 -9.94
C ALA A 125 -9.65 -3.23 -8.55
N ALA A 126 -10.73 -2.48 -8.30
CA ALA A 126 -10.92 -1.79 -7.04
C ALA A 126 -11.18 -2.79 -5.91
N GLU A 127 -12.01 -3.80 -6.18
CA GLU A 127 -12.30 -4.85 -5.19
C GLU A 127 -11.05 -5.66 -4.86
N LEU A 128 -10.32 -6.14 -5.88
CA LEU A 128 -9.15 -6.98 -5.66
C LEU A 128 -8.00 -6.19 -5.00
N ALA A 129 -7.80 -4.93 -5.39
CA ALA A 129 -6.80 -4.07 -4.76
C ALA A 129 -7.13 -3.78 -3.29
N ASP A 130 -8.38 -3.47 -2.94
CA ASP A 130 -8.79 -3.23 -1.55
C ASP A 130 -8.55 -4.47 -0.67
N ALA A 131 -8.90 -5.66 -1.17
CA ALA A 131 -8.63 -6.91 -0.49
C ALA A 131 -7.12 -7.17 -0.32
N ALA A 132 -6.31 -6.89 -1.34
CA ALA A 132 -4.86 -7.01 -1.28
C ALA A 132 -4.26 -6.05 -0.24
N TRP A 133 -4.72 -4.79 -0.17
CA TRP A 133 -4.31 -3.82 0.83
C TRP A 133 -4.65 -4.26 2.26
N ALA A 134 -5.83 -4.84 2.48
CA ALA A 134 -6.22 -5.38 3.77
C ALA A 134 -5.29 -6.54 4.20
N SER A 135 -5.07 -7.50 3.30
CA SER A 135 -4.21 -8.67 3.54
C SER A 135 -2.76 -8.27 3.81
N ALA A 136 -2.20 -7.39 2.98
CA ALA A 136 -0.83 -6.92 3.13
C ALA A 136 -0.63 -6.11 4.42
N ALA A 137 -1.58 -5.24 4.81
CA ALA A 137 -1.47 -4.49 6.05
C ALA A 137 -1.42 -5.41 7.28
N ALA A 138 -2.22 -6.48 7.29
CA ALA A 138 -2.16 -7.50 8.33
C ALA A 138 -0.82 -8.28 8.29
N ALA A 139 -0.42 -8.76 7.12
CA ALA A 139 0.82 -9.51 6.92
C ALA A 139 2.07 -8.70 7.29
N ILE A 140 2.13 -7.42 6.94
CA ILE A 140 3.23 -6.52 7.27
C ILE A 140 3.25 -6.23 8.78
N GLY A 141 2.08 -6.00 9.39
CA GLY A 141 1.99 -5.68 10.82
C GLY A 141 2.27 -6.87 11.75
N ASP A 142 1.80 -8.08 11.42
CA ASP A 142 1.85 -9.24 12.32
C ASP A 142 2.72 -10.41 11.84
N GLY A 143 3.07 -10.43 10.56
CA GLY A 143 3.65 -11.62 9.93
C GLY A 143 2.69 -12.25 8.94
N SER A 144 3.24 -12.69 7.81
CA SER A 144 2.49 -13.52 6.87
C SER A 144 2.38 -14.95 7.38
N THR A 145 1.34 -15.63 6.90
CA THR A 145 1.01 -17.02 7.23
C THR A 145 0.76 -17.78 5.94
N ASP A 146 0.62 -19.11 6.02
CA ASP A 146 0.24 -19.93 4.86
C ASP A 146 -1.08 -19.49 4.21
N ALA A 147 -2.01 -18.93 5.00
CA ALA A 147 -3.24 -18.36 4.48
C ALA A 147 -2.98 -17.15 3.58
N HIS A 148 -2.07 -16.25 3.99
CA HIS A 148 -1.66 -15.12 3.15
C HIS A 148 -1.01 -15.60 1.85
N ALA A 149 -0.08 -16.56 1.94
CA ALA A 149 0.59 -17.11 0.76
C ALA A 149 -0.41 -17.69 -0.25
N ARG A 150 -1.34 -18.55 0.21
CA ARG A 150 -2.38 -19.15 -0.63
C ARG A 150 -3.33 -18.12 -1.22
N ALA A 151 -3.75 -17.12 -0.45
CA ALA A 151 -4.61 -16.06 -0.96
C ALA A 151 -3.94 -15.25 -2.08
N LYS A 152 -2.65 -14.94 -1.93
CA LYS A 152 -1.84 -14.28 -2.98
C LYS A 152 -1.68 -15.15 -4.23
N GLU A 153 -1.49 -16.45 -4.07
CA GLU A 153 -1.42 -17.39 -5.21
C GLU A 153 -2.73 -17.41 -6.02
N ARG A 154 -3.88 -17.48 -5.34
CA ARG A 154 -5.20 -17.42 -5.98
C ARG A 154 -5.43 -16.12 -6.73
N ALA A 155 -5.02 -15.00 -6.13
CA ALA A 155 -5.10 -13.68 -6.78
C ALA A 155 -4.24 -13.63 -8.05
N ARG A 156 -3.00 -14.15 -8.01
CA ARG A 156 -2.14 -14.23 -9.20
C ARG A 156 -2.72 -15.14 -10.28
N ALA A 157 -3.41 -16.20 -9.90
CA ALA A 157 -4.07 -17.13 -10.82
C ALA A 157 -5.38 -16.59 -11.41
N GLY A 158 -5.87 -15.42 -10.97
CA GLY A 158 -7.14 -14.85 -11.42
C GLY A 158 -8.36 -15.66 -10.96
N GLU A 159 -8.26 -16.32 -9.80
CA GLU A 159 -9.39 -17.09 -9.25
C GLU A 159 -10.53 -16.16 -8.81
N VAL A 160 -11.78 -16.57 -9.06
CA VAL A 160 -12.99 -15.77 -8.79
C VAL A 160 -13.16 -15.45 -7.30
N ASP A 161 -12.67 -16.30 -6.40
CA ASP A 161 -12.75 -16.12 -4.94
C ASP A 161 -11.51 -15.45 -4.32
N ALA A 162 -10.57 -14.96 -5.14
CA ALA A 162 -9.30 -14.41 -4.66
C ALA A 162 -9.47 -13.22 -3.71
N ALA A 163 -10.38 -12.29 -4.01
CA ALA A 163 -10.64 -11.13 -3.16
C ALA A 163 -11.18 -11.55 -1.78
N ALA A 164 -12.09 -12.54 -1.75
CA ALA A 164 -12.58 -13.11 -0.49
C ALA A 164 -11.47 -13.79 0.30
N ALA A 165 -10.63 -14.60 -0.35
CA ALA A 165 -9.50 -15.27 0.29
C ALA A 165 -8.49 -14.27 0.89
N LEU A 166 -8.23 -13.15 0.22
CA LEU A 166 -7.36 -12.07 0.74
C LEU A 166 -7.96 -11.39 1.97
N ARG A 167 -9.27 -11.11 1.98
CA ARG A 167 -9.99 -10.54 3.14
C ARG A 167 -9.98 -11.48 4.33
N ASP A 168 -10.24 -12.76 4.11
CA ASP A 168 -10.17 -13.81 5.13
C ASP A 168 -8.76 -13.90 5.74
N ALA A 169 -7.72 -13.89 4.89
CA ALA A 169 -6.33 -13.90 5.35
C ALA A 169 -5.99 -12.65 6.19
N ALA A 170 -6.58 -11.49 5.87
CA ALA A 170 -6.41 -10.27 6.64
C ALA A 170 -7.05 -10.32 8.05
N GLY A 171 -7.92 -11.31 8.30
CA GLY A 171 -8.79 -11.35 9.47
C GLY A 171 -9.89 -10.27 9.44
N VAL A 172 -10.23 -9.78 8.24
CA VAL A 172 -11.32 -8.82 8.03
C VAL A 172 -12.57 -9.62 7.68
N PRO A 173 -13.64 -9.60 8.50
CA PRO A 173 -14.88 -10.31 8.16
C PRO A 173 -15.53 -9.68 6.92
N ASP A 174 -16.23 -10.50 6.12
CA ASP A 174 -17.06 -10.02 4.99
C ASP A 174 -17.98 -8.88 5.46
N ARG A 175 -18.02 -7.79 4.69
CA ARG A 175 -19.00 -6.72 4.94
C ARG A 175 -20.41 -7.30 4.72
N PRO A 176 -21.37 -7.01 5.63
CA PRO A 176 -22.74 -7.47 5.51
C PRO A 176 -23.47 -6.89 4.30
#